data_AF-A0A7J9E111-F1
#
_entry.id   AF-A0A7J9E111-F1
#
_cell.length_a   1.000
_cell.length_b   1.000
_cell.length_c   1.000
_cell.angle_alpha   90.00
_cell.angle_beta   90.00
_cell.angle_gamma   90.00
#
_symmetry.space_group_name_H-M   'P 1'
#
loop_
_entity.id
_entity.type
_entity.pdbx_description
1 polymer ?
#
loop_
_entity_poly.entity_id
_entity_poly.type
_entity_poly.pdbx_seq_one_letter_code
_entity_poly.pdbx_strand_id
1 'polypeptide(L)' 'MRSSDRIELSIDPGSWGPMDEDMISLDPIEFQSEEELYKDCIDFYQRKTGLTEAIQTGMGQLNGIPIEIGVMDFQFMGG' A
#
# COMPACT_ATOMS: atom_id res chain seq x y z
N MET A 1 9.09 7.76 -6.29
CA MET A 1 9.42 6.34 -6.06
C MET A 1 8.22 5.69 -5.43
N ARG A 2 7.64 4.69 -6.10
CA ARG A 2 6.50 3.93 -5.60
C ARG A 2 6.97 2.88 -4.58
N SER A 3 6.02 2.36 -3.82
CA SER A 3 6.22 1.24 -2.90
C SER A 3 6.72 -0.01 -3.62
N SER A 4 6.20 -0.31 -4.83
CA SER A 4 6.69 -1.41 -5.69
C SER A 4 8.18 -1.29 -6.01
N ASP A 5 8.64 -0.10 -6.39
CA ASP A 5 10.05 0.15 -6.71
C ASP A 5 10.94 -0.11 -5.49
N ARG A 6 10.46 0.29 -4.30
CA ARG A 6 11.20 0.09 -3.04
C ARG A 6 11.26 -1.39 -2.65
N ILE A 7 10.18 -2.14 -2.86
CA ILE A 7 10.15 -3.59 -2.62
C ILE A 7 11.18 -4.27 -3.51
N GLU A 8 11.12 -4.05 -4.83
CA GLU A 8 12.05 -4.66 -5.79
C GLU A 8 13.52 -4.34 -5.52
N LEU A 9 13.82 -3.16 -4.97
CA LEU A 9 15.19 -2.77 -4.58
C LEU A 9 15.64 -3.36 -3.25
N SER A 10 14.70 -3.71 -2.37
CA SER A 10 15.00 -4.11 -1.00
C SER A 10 15.11 -5.63 -0.84
N ILE A 11 14.33 -6.40 -1.60
CA ILE A 11 14.29 -7.86 -1.46
C ILE A 11 14.94 -8.58 -2.64
N ASP A 12 15.37 -9.80 -2.39
CA ASP A 12 16.00 -10.66 -3.37
C ASP A 12 15.04 -10.91 -4.55
N PRO A 13 15.51 -10.83 -5.82
CA PRO A 13 14.65 -11.00 -6.99
C PRO A 13 13.88 -12.33 -6.97
N GLY A 14 12.57 -12.26 -7.22
CA GLY A 14 11.69 -13.43 -7.26
C GLY A 14 11.30 -13.99 -5.89
N SER A 15 11.68 -13.33 -4.79
CA SER A 15 11.30 -13.73 -3.43
C SER A 15 10.02 -13.06 -2.92
N TRP A 16 9.47 -12.07 -3.64
CA TRP A 16 8.29 -11.33 -3.20
C TRP A 16 7.06 -12.22 -3.10
N GLY A 17 6.50 -12.31 -1.90
CA GLY A 17 5.20 -12.90 -1.63
C GLY A 17 4.29 -11.86 -0.98
N PRO A 18 3.43 -11.16 -1.75
CA PRO A 18 2.54 -10.14 -1.20
C PRO A 18 1.52 -10.76 -0.22
N MET A 19 1.09 -9.96 0.75
CA MET A 19 0.09 -10.31 1.76
C MET A 19 -1.01 -9.25 1.80
N ASP A 20 -2.25 -9.71 2.00
CA ASP A 20 -3.41 -8.85 2.21
C ASP A 20 -3.68 -7.84 1.08
N GLU A 21 -3.40 -8.22 -0.18
CA GLU A 21 -3.57 -7.35 -1.36
C GLU A 21 -5.01 -6.83 -1.52
N ASP A 22 -6.00 -7.60 -1.06
CA ASP A 22 -7.42 -7.25 -1.12
C ASP A 22 -7.91 -6.42 0.10
N MET A 23 -7.01 -6.02 1.00
CA MET A 23 -7.37 -5.18 2.15
C MET A 23 -7.78 -3.78 1.70
N ILE A 24 -8.96 -3.33 2.14
CA ILE A 24 -9.49 -2.01 1.81
C ILE A 24 -9.97 -1.27 3.05
N SER A 25 -9.77 0.04 3.06
CA SER A 25 -10.35 0.92 4.08
C SER A 25 -11.87 1.04 3.93
N LEU A 26 -12.57 0.96 5.07
CA LEU A 26 -13.99 1.26 5.18
C LEU A 26 -14.20 2.60 5.88
N ASP A 27 -15.38 3.18 5.71
CA ASP A 27 -15.77 4.43 6.36
C ASP A 27 -16.96 4.19 7.31
N PRO A 28 -16.72 3.63 8.51
CA PRO A 28 -17.78 3.29 9.46
C PRO A 28 -18.37 4.51 10.18
N ILE A 29 -17.69 5.65 10.16
CA ILE A 29 -18.13 6.90 10.80
C ILE A 29 -18.72 7.90 9.82
N GLU A 30 -18.80 7.54 8.53
CA GLU A 30 -19.29 8.39 7.44
C GLU A 30 -18.59 9.76 7.42
N PHE A 31 -17.26 9.74 7.47
CA PHE A 31 -16.48 10.96 7.60
C PHE A 31 -16.59 11.84 6.36
N GLN A 32 -16.93 13.11 6.61
CA GLN A 32 -17.02 14.13 5.59
C GLN A 32 -16.19 15.34 6.03
N SER A 33 -15.29 15.77 5.15
CA SER A 33 -14.63 17.08 5.26
C SER A 33 -15.51 18.18 4.67
N GLU A 34 -15.11 19.45 4.80
CA GLU A 34 -15.84 20.57 4.18
C GLU A 34 -15.90 20.45 2.65
N GLU A 35 -14.93 19.78 2.04
CA GLU A 35 -14.75 19.73 0.58
C GLU A 35 -15.10 18.36 -0.04
N GLU A 36 -14.88 17.25 0.68
CA GLU A 36 -14.95 15.90 0.10
C GLU A 36 -15.34 14.81 1.15
N LEU A 37 -16.00 13.74 0.69
CA LEU A 37 -16.29 12.54 1.48
C LEU A 37 -15.05 11.65 1.55
N TYR A 38 -14.80 11.01 2.69
CA TYR A 38 -13.63 10.14 2.86
C TYR A 38 -13.58 8.99 1.84
N LYS A 39 -14.75 8.40 1.52
CA LYS A 39 -14.88 7.37 0.47
C LYS A 39 -14.42 7.85 -0.90
N ASP A 40 -14.76 9.09 -1.26
CA ASP A 40 -14.37 9.68 -2.54
C ASP A 40 -12.86 9.90 -2.61
N CYS A 41 -12.24 10.33 -1.50
CA CYS A 41 -10.78 10.41 -1.38
C CYS A 41 -10.13 9.04 -1.60
N ILE A 42 -10.60 8.00 -0.91
CA ILE A 42 -10.07 6.63 -1.04
C ILE A 42 -10.17 6.17 -2.50
N ASP A 43 -11.36 6.26 -3.11
CA ASP A 43 -11.60 5.87 -4.50
C ASP A 43 -10.66 6.60 -5.47
N PHE A 44 -10.45 7.90 -5.26
CA PHE A 44 -9.54 8.71 -6.07
C PHE A 44 -8.10 8.20 -5.97
N TYR A 45 -7.59 7.98 -4.75
CA TYR A 45 -6.21 7.54 -4.53
C TYR A 45 -5.97 6.09 -4.95
N GLN A 46 -6.93 5.21 -4.79
CA GLN A 46 -6.87 3.84 -5.32
C GLN A 46 -6.74 3.86 -6.84
N ARG A 47 -7.55 4.65 -7.56
CA ARG A 47 -7.45 4.79 -9.03
C ARG A 47 -6.15 5.44 -9.47
N LYS A 48 -5.66 6.42 -8.71
CA LYS A 48 -4.44 7.17 -9.03
C LYS A 48 -3.17 6.33 -8.85
N THR A 49 -3.11 5.53 -7.79
CA THR A 49 -1.92 4.74 -7.43
C THR A 49 -1.97 3.31 -7.95
N GLY A 50 -3.17 2.75 -8.13
CA GLY A 50 -3.38 1.33 -8.42
C GLY A 50 -3.24 0.44 -7.17
N LEU A 51 -3.09 1.02 -5.99
CA LEU A 51 -3.00 0.32 -4.71
C LEU A 51 -4.37 0.28 -4.03
N THR A 52 -4.62 -0.77 -3.24
CA THR A 52 -5.82 -0.89 -2.41
C THR A 52 -5.73 -0.06 -1.13
N GLU A 53 -4.51 0.13 -0.62
CA GLU A 53 -4.21 0.91 0.59
C GLU A 53 -2.83 1.59 0.48
N ALA A 54 -2.54 2.51 1.41
CA ALA A 54 -1.28 3.23 1.48
C ALA A 54 -0.06 2.35 1.84
N ILE A 55 -0.23 1.09 2.22
CA ILE A 55 0.87 0.18 2.56
C ILE A 55 0.77 -1.14 1.79
N GLN A 56 1.92 -1.61 1.31
CA GLN A 56 2.07 -2.98 0.81
C GLN A 56 2.85 -3.81 1.82
N THR A 57 2.29 -4.96 2.21
CA THR A 57 2.91 -5.91 3.14
C THR A 57 3.19 -7.23 2.43
N GLY A 58 4.23 -7.93 2.88
CA GLY A 58 4.55 -9.24 2.33
C GLY A 58 5.77 -9.88 2.93
N MET A 59 6.02 -11.11 2.50
CA MET A 59 7.23 -11.87 2.78
C MET A 59 8.24 -11.70 1.64
N GLY A 60 9.52 -11.80 1.99
CA GLY A 60 10.61 -11.79 1.03
C GLY A 60 11.88 -12.38 1.62
N GLN A 61 12.95 -12.34 0.84
CA GLN A 61 14.29 -12.64 1.33
C GLN A 61 15.19 -11.41 1.20
N LEU A 62 16.07 -11.20 2.17
CA LEU A 62 17.11 -10.19 2.13
C LEU A 62 18.45 -10.89 2.30
N ASN A 63 19.25 -10.98 1.23
CA ASN A 63 20.50 -11.76 1.22
C ASN A 63 20.28 -13.22 1.67
N GLY A 64 19.19 -13.85 1.24
CA GLY A 64 18.79 -15.21 1.61
C GLY A 64 18.20 -15.36 3.02
N ILE A 65 18.03 -14.27 3.78
CA ILE A 65 17.40 -14.30 5.10
C ILE A 65 15.90 -14.01 4.92
N PRO A 66 14.99 -14.89 5.35
CA PRO A 66 13.55 -14.65 5.26
C PRO A 66 13.15 -13.47 6.16
N ILE A 67 12.36 -12.55 5.61
CA ILE A 67 11.83 -11.38 6.30
C ILE A 67 10.37 -11.15 5.95
N GLU A 68 9.67 -10.44 6.84
CA GLU A 68 8.40 -9.77 6.55
C GLU A 68 8.69 -8.27 6.44
N ILE A 69 8.09 -7.60 5.45
CA ILE A 69 8.31 -6.18 5.19
C ILE A 69 6.99 -5.48 4.88
N GLY A 70 6.85 -4.26 5.41
CA GLY A 70 5.78 -3.33 5.08
C GLY A 70 6.36 -2.06 4.46
N VAL A 71 5.85 -1.65 3.31
CA VAL A 71 6.33 -0.49 2.57
C VAL A 71 5.16 0.45 2.29
N MET A 72 5.11 1.58 3.02
CA MET A 72 4.12 2.65 2.81
C MET A 72 4.37 3.38 1.49
N ASP A 73 3.35 3.93 0.85
CA ASP A 73 3.38 4.74 -0.36
C ASP A 73 2.79 6.13 -0.13
N PHE A 74 3.67 7.12 -0.06
CA PHE A 74 3.29 8.52 0.15
C PHE A 74 2.33 9.07 -0.92
N GLN A 75 2.25 8.46 -2.10
CA GLN A 75 1.30 8.90 -3.14
C GLN A 75 -0.16 8.60 -2.78
N PHE A 76 -0.40 7.69 -1.85
CA PHE A 76 -1.71 7.34 -1.32
C PHE A 76 -1.95 8.15 -0.04
N MET A 77 -2.72 9.22 -0.12
CA MET A 77 -3.13 10.05 1.04
C MET A 77 -2.00 10.56 1.96
N GLY A 78 -0.72 10.52 1.54
CA GLY A 78 0.42 10.90 2.38
C GLY A 78 1.11 9.74 3.11
N GLY A 79 0.71 8.50 2.83
CA GLY A 79 1.26 7.27 3.43
C GLY A 79 0.49 6.80 4.65
#